data_AF-A0A926B1C6-F1
#
_entry.id   AF-A0A926B1C6-F1
#
_cell.length_a   1.000
_cell.length_b   1.000
_cell.length_c   1.000
_cell.angle_alpha   90.00
_cell.angle_beta   90.00
_cell.angle_gamma   90.00
#
_symmetry.space_group_name_H-M   'P 1'
#
loop_
_entity.id
_entity.type
_entity.pdbx_description
1 polymer ?
#
loop_
_entity_poly.entity_id
_entity_poly.type
_entity_poly.pdbx_seq_one_letter_code
_entity_poly.pdbx_strand_id
1 'polypeptide(L)'
;MSKIDETMEPRWIEATDSPWGIRVFDCRAIATTMVSTAKHSDSAEQFIALRNSDGAHLFGKRPEGAVQMDVNISYPATLRALPDRGMIFRAETLDDKWDIAIDDGVITFARSWTGEVVYNCDIVHHNGNYDVSTIVLSESIIDESDIYYHVHVVNYLLFSHVFDVVYPHPLPLNEAIDEDDILMSSFASFGRKGWFATLERFGEVSAE
;
A
#
# COMPACT_ATOMS: atom_id res chain seq x y z
N MET A 1 23.48 22.11 -7.42
CA MET A 1 22.61 22.12 -6.23
C MET A 1 21.29 22.76 -6.63
N SER A 2 20.32 21.94 -7.01
CA SER A 2 18.97 22.42 -7.31
C SER A 2 18.34 22.90 -6.00
N LYS A 3 17.71 24.08 -6.02
CA LYS A 3 16.90 24.57 -4.92
C LYS A 3 15.80 23.54 -4.68
N ILE A 4 15.74 22.98 -3.47
CA ILE A 4 14.56 22.24 -3.03
C ILE A 4 13.44 23.27 -3.04
N ASP A 5 12.47 23.05 -3.92
CA ASP A 5 11.27 23.86 -4.01
C ASP A 5 10.57 23.83 -2.65
N GLU A 6 10.44 25.00 -2.01
CA GLU A 6 9.82 25.12 -0.69
C GLU A 6 8.28 25.00 -0.78
N THR A 7 7.71 24.98 -1.99
CA THR A 7 6.30 24.73 -2.23
C THR A 7 6.07 23.25 -2.59
N MET A 8 5.29 22.55 -1.76
CA MET A 8 4.77 21.21 -2.10
C MET A 8 3.61 21.36 -3.10
N GLU A 9 3.83 21.96 -4.26
CA GLU A 9 2.80 22.03 -5.30
C GLU A 9 2.69 20.68 -6.02
N PRO A 10 1.46 20.14 -6.19
CA PRO A 10 1.23 18.93 -6.98
C PRO A 10 1.76 19.10 -8.40
N ARG A 11 2.55 18.14 -8.88
CA ARG A 11 3.09 18.15 -10.24
C ARG A 11 3.60 16.80 -10.67
N TRP A 12 3.68 16.61 -11.98
CA TRP A 12 4.48 15.53 -12.56
C TRP A 12 5.98 15.82 -12.42
N ILE A 13 6.72 14.79 -12.01
CA ILE A 13 8.17 14.72 -11.98
C ILE A 13 8.58 13.74 -13.08
N GLU A 14 9.36 14.23 -14.03
CA GLU A 14 9.81 13.43 -15.16
C GLU A 14 10.80 12.34 -14.73
N ALA A 15 10.86 11.25 -15.51
CA ALA A 15 11.67 10.07 -15.20
C ALA A 15 13.16 10.37 -14.94
N THR A 16 13.71 11.39 -15.61
CA THR A 16 15.11 11.82 -15.44
C THR A 16 15.40 12.48 -14.10
N ASP A 17 14.36 13.02 -13.44
CA ASP A 17 14.46 13.72 -12.16
C ASP A 17 13.92 12.89 -10.99
N SER A 18 13.26 11.75 -11.27
CA SER A 18 12.74 10.86 -10.24
C SER A 18 13.80 9.83 -9.81
N PRO A 19 13.86 9.47 -8.51
CA PRO A 19 14.83 8.48 -8.02
C PRO A 19 14.52 7.05 -8.49
N TRP A 20 13.34 6.82 -9.06
CA TRP A 20 12.90 5.51 -9.57
C TRP A 20 13.12 5.37 -11.08
N GLY A 21 13.57 6.41 -11.78
CA GLY A 21 13.78 6.38 -13.23
C GLY A 21 12.48 6.29 -14.04
N ILE A 22 11.34 6.63 -13.43
CA ILE A 22 10.00 6.62 -14.02
C ILE A 22 9.27 7.93 -13.75
N ARG A 23 8.29 8.29 -14.57
CA ARG A 23 7.48 9.48 -14.35
C ARG A 23 6.54 9.26 -13.17
N VAL A 24 6.53 10.21 -12.24
CA VAL A 24 5.69 10.14 -11.02
C VAL A 24 4.95 11.45 -10.81
N PHE A 25 3.77 11.39 -10.19
CA PHE A 25 3.03 12.56 -9.75
C PHE A 25 3.27 12.77 -8.25
N ASP A 26 3.59 13.99 -7.82
CA ASP A 26 3.84 14.35 -6.43
C ASP A 26 2.54 14.70 -5.69
N CYS A 27 2.11 13.81 -4.80
CA CYS A 27 0.88 13.93 -4.02
C CYS A 27 1.11 14.50 -2.60
N ARG A 28 2.35 14.87 -2.24
CA ARG A 28 2.70 15.23 -0.86
C ARG A 28 1.91 16.42 -0.32
N ALA A 29 1.49 17.34 -1.20
CA ALA A 29 0.64 18.49 -0.85
C ALA A 29 -0.59 18.06 -0.06
N ILE A 30 -1.31 17.06 -0.55
CA ILE A 30 -2.54 16.55 0.08
C ILE A 30 -2.20 15.53 1.17
N ALA A 31 -1.26 14.61 0.91
CA ALA A 31 -0.91 13.55 1.87
C ALA A 31 -0.42 14.08 3.23
N THR A 32 0.14 15.30 3.27
CA THR A 32 0.69 15.90 4.50
C THR A 32 -0.23 16.94 5.16
N THR A 33 -1.16 17.53 4.43
CA THR A 33 -2.00 18.64 4.94
C THR A 33 -3.46 18.24 5.17
N MET A 34 -3.95 17.23 4.46
CA MET A 34 -5.32 16.78 4.60
C MET A 34 -5.49 16.03 5.92
N VAL A 35 -6.51 16.42 6.68
CA VAL A 35 -6.89 15.78 7.93
C VAL A 35 -8.30 15.23 7.77
N SER A 36 -8.46 13.91 7.84
CA SER A 36 -9.80 13.32 7.83
C SER A 36 -10.51 13.59 9.15
N THR A 37 -11.69 14.19 9.06
CA THR A 37 -12.66 14.18 10.16
C THR A 37 -13.57 12.99 9.97
N ALA A 38 -13.76 12.17 11.00
CA ALA A 38 -14.75 11.09 10.95
C ALA A 38 -16.15 11.71 10.83
N LYS A 39 -16.69 11.79 9.61
CA LYS A 39 -18.08 12.21 9.37
C LYS A 39 -19.09 11.13 9.81
N HIS A 40 -18.62 9.92 10.13
CA HIS A 40 -19.44 8.78 10.54
C HIS A 40 -18.92 8.26 11.90
N SER A 41 -19.80 8.27 12.92
CA SER A 41 -19.51 7.78 14.29
C SER A 41 -18.96 6.36 14.30
N ASP A 42 -19.52 5.51 13.45
CA ASP A 42 -19.31 4.06 13.51
C ASP A 42 -17.88 3.68 13.04
N SER A 43 -17.33 4.37 12.05
CA SER A 43 -15.94 4.16 11.60
C SER A 43 -14.92 4.66 12.62
N ALA A 44 -15.24 5.71 13.39
CA ALA A 44 -14.37 6.21 14.45
C ALA A 44 -14.34 5.25 15.65
N GLU A 45 -15.50 4.72 16.06
CA GLU A 45 -15.59 3.74 17.14
C GLU A 45 -14.84 2.45 16.77
N GLN A 46 -15.03 1.94 15.56
CA GLN A 46 -14.33 0.77 15.07
C GLN A 46 -12.82 0.99 15.01
N PHE A 47 -12.36 2.14 14.49
CA PHE A 47 -10.94 2.49 14.46
C PHE A 47 -10.31 2.49 15.86
N ILE A 48 -10.99 3.11 16.85
CA ILE A 48 -10.54 3.14 18.25
C ILE A 48 -10.49 1.72 18.84
N ALA A 49 -11.50 0.90 18.60
CA ALA A 49 -11.52 -0.49 19.06
C ALA A 49 -10.34 -1.28 18.51
N LEU A 50 -10.04 -1.13 17.21
CA LEU A 50 -8.92 -1.81 16.55
C LEU A 50 -7.55 -1.35 17.06
N ARG A 51 -7.39 -0.10 17.53
CA ARG A 51 -6.11 0.37 18.12
C ARG A 51 -5.69 -0.41 19.36
N ASN A 52 -6.64 -1.03 20.07
CA ASN A 52 -6.38 -1.85 21.25
C ASN A 52 -6.14 -3.34 20.91
N SER A 53 -6.24 -3.75 19.64
CA SER A 53 -5.98 -5.13 19.23
C SER A 53 -4.48 -5.42 19.12
N ASP A 54 -4.10 -6.69 19.29
CA ASP A 54 -2.77 -7.25 19.02
C ASP A 54 -2.62 -7.80 17.59
N GLY A 55 -3.67 -7.70 16.78
CA GLY A 55 -3.74 -8.25 15.41
C GLY A 55 -4.42 -9.62 15.33
N ALA A 56 -4.79 -10.24 16.46
CA ALA A 56 -5.40 -11.58 16.45
C ALA A 56 -6.66 -11.70 15.61
N HIS A 57 -7.39 -10.60 15.43
CA HIS A 57 -8.58 -10.54 14.58
C HIS A 57 -8.29 -10.62 13.07
N LEU A 58 -7.02 -10.55 12.63
CA LEU A 58 -6.61 -10.64 11.23
C LEU A 58 -6.04 -12.02 10.88
N PHE A 59 -5.53 -12.76 11.87
CA PHE A 59 -4.86 -14.04 11.64
C PHE A 59 -5.81 -15.07 11.02
N GLY A 60 -5.35 -15.73 9.95
CA GLY A 60 -6.11 -16.72 9.19
C GLY A 60 -7.29 -16.17 8.38
N LYS A 61 -7.54 -14.86 8.40
CA LYS A 61 -8.59 -14.24 7.56
C LYS A 61 -8.12 -14.06 6.13
N ARG A 62 -9.08 -14.20 5.21
CA ARG A 62 -8.91 -13.95 3.78
C ARG A 62 -9.99 -12.98 3.29
N PRO A 63 -9.76 -12.26 2.18
CA PRO A 63 -10.80 -11.49 1.49
C PRO A 63 -12.00 -12.36 1.11
N GLU A 64 -13.17 -11.74 0.99
CA GLU A 64 -14.34 -12.42 0.44
C GLU A 64 -14.15 -12.76 -1.04
N GLY A 65 -14.59 -13.95 -1.47
CA GLY A 65 -14.38 -14.40 -2.86
C GLY A 65 -12.89 -14.47 -3.23
N ALA A 66 -12.06 -14.92 -2.30
CA ALA A 66 -10.61 -14.95 -2.46
C ALA A 66 -10.17 -15.78 -3.67
N VAL A 67 -9.36 -15.15 -4.52
CA VAL A 67 -8.60 -15.76 -5.60
C VAL A 67 -7.11 -15.51 -5.39
N GLN A 68 -6.29 -16.33 -6.01
CA GLN A 68 -4.84 -16.30 -5.89
C GLN A 68 -4.21 -15.77 -7.18
N MET A 69 -3.19 -14.93 -7.04
CA MET A 69 -2.27 -14.54 -8.09
C MET A 69 -0.85 -14.96 -7.70
N ASP A 70 -0.19 -15.68 -8.60
CA ASP A 70 1.21 -16.06 -8.44
C ASP A 70 2.10 -14.88 -8.86
N VAL A 71 3.09 -14.58 -8.04
CA VAL A 71 3.98 -13.43 -8.22
C VAL A 71 5.40 -13.81 -7.83
N ASN A 72 6.37 -13.02 -8.30
CA ASN A 72 7.75 -13.13 -7.87
C ASN A 72 8.25 -11.75 -7.49
N ILE A 73 8.29 -11.48 -6.18
CA ILE A 73 8.75 -10.21 -5.61
C ILE A 73 9.73 -10.51 -4.47
N SER A 74 10.87 -9.83 -4.46
CA SER A 74 11.93 -10.05 -3.46
C SER A 74 12.35 -8.76 -2.77
N TYR A 75 12.56 -8.82 -1.45
CA TYR A 75 12.99 -7.70 -0.63
C TYR A 75 14.23 -8.08 0.18
N PRO A 76 15.30 -7.27 0.20
CA PRO A 76 16.43 -7.51 1.08
C PRO A 76 16.00 -7.53 2.54
N ALA A 77 16.32 -8.60 3.28
CA ALA A 77 16.00 -8.70 4.70
C ALA A 77 16.72 -7.64 5.56
N THR A 78 17.73 -6.96 4.99
CA THR A 78 18.41 -5.81 5.59
C THR A 78 17.53 -4.56 5.68
N LEU A 79 16.40 -4.48 4.96
CA LEU A 79 15.46 -3.36 5.08
C LEU A 79 14.83 -3.32 6.48
N ARG A 80 14.30 -4.46 6.93
CA ARG A 80 13.71 -4.63 8.25
C ARG A 80 13.53 -6.11 8.54
N ALA A 81 13.90 -6.55 9.74
CA ALA A 81 13.52 -7.89 10.21
C ALA A 81 12.02 -7.92 10.54
N LEU A 82 11.31 -8.91 9.98
CA LEU A 82 9.91 -9.18 10.27
C LEU A 82 9.78 -10.18 11.43
N PRO A 83 8.83 -9.98 12.36
CA PRO A 83 8.52 -10.97 13.38
C PRO A 83 7.77 -12.16 12.76
N ASP A 84 7.77 -13.31 13.45
CA ASP A 84 6.98 -14.47 13.01
C ASP A 84 5.47 -14.23 13.15
N ARG A 85 5.08 -13.36 14.08
CA ARG A 85 3.68 -13.03 14.37
C ARG A 85 3.49 -11.63 14.96
N GLY A 86 2.40 -10.97 14.62
CA GLY A 86 1.95 -9.72 15.22
C GLY A 86 1.68 -8.60 14.21
N MET A 87 1.39 -7.41 14.72
CA MET A 87 1.25 -6.21 13.88
C MET A 87 2.63 -5.75 13.38
N ILE A 88 2.78 -5.57 12.07
CA ILE A 88 4.00 -5.04 11.44
C ILE A 88 3.83 -3.58 10.98
N PHE A 89 2.59 -3.16 10.74
CA PHE A 89 2.19 -1.77 10.60
C PHE A 89 0.84 -1.55 11.29
N ARG A 90 0.72 -0.49 12.08
CA ARG A 90 -0.50 -0.12 12.81
C ARG A 90 -0.82 1.33 12.50
N ALA A 91 -2.01 1.59 11.95
CA ALA A 91 -2.49 2.96 11.77
C ALA A 91 -2.49 3.75 13.10
N GLU A 92 -2.03 4.99 13.09
CA GLU A 92 -2.03 5.85 14.29
C GLU A 92 -3.19 6.85 14.23
N THR A 93 -3.58 7.24 13.02
CA THR A 93 -4.65 8.20 12.76
C THR A 93 -5.63 7.66 11.70
N LEU A 94 -6.79 8.30 11.55
CA LEU A 94 -7.76 8.01 10.48
C LEU A 94 -7.19 8.24 9.06
N ASP A 95 -6.07 8.95 8.97
CA ASP A 95 -5.35 9.20 7.72
C ASP A 95 -4.35 8.10 7.39
N ASP A 96 -4.10 7.17 8.30
CA ASP A 96 -3.35 5.96 8.02
C ASP A 96 -4.34 4.86 7.62
N LYS A 97 -4.35 4.50 6.33
CA LYS A 97 -5.48 3.77 5.74
C LYS A 97 -5.45 2.25 5.94
N TRP A 98 -4.35 1.74 6.49
CA TRP A 98 -4.05 0.32 6.53
C TRP A 98 -3.59 -0.12 7.92
N ASP A 99 -3.97 -1.34 8.27
CA ASP A 99 -3.31 -2.15 9.28
C ASP A 99 -2.70 -3.37 8.59
N ILE A 100 -1.51 -3.76 9.03
CA ILE A 100 -0.79 -4.89 8.45
C ILE A 100 -0.26 -5.77 9.57
N ALA A 101 -0.60 -7.05 9.51
CA ALA A 101 -0.17 -8.06 10.46
C ALA A 101 0.51 -9.22 9.73
N ILE A 102 1.36 -9.94 10.43
CA ILE A 102 1.97 -11.19 9.99
C ILE A 102 1.60 -12.31 10.96
N ASP A 103 1.37 -13.51 10.44
CA ASP A 103 1.24 -14.74 11.21
C ASP A 103 1.75 -15.91 10.37
N ASP A 104 2.81 -16.56 10.83
CA ASP A 104 3.38 -17.78 10.23
C ASP A 104 3.63 -17.66 8.71
N GLY A 105 4.32 -16.57 8.31
CA GLY A 105 4.65 -16.32 6.91
C GLY A 105 3.50 -15.79 6.05
N VAL A 106 2.35 -15.45 6.62
CA VAL A 106 1.25 -14.78 5.90
C VAL A 106 1.14 -13.34 6.36
N ILE A 107 1.33 -12.38 5.46
CA ILE A 107 1.04 -10.97 5.69
C ILE A 107 -0.41 -10.68 5.31
N THR A 108 -1.14 -9.98 6.18
CA THR A 108 -2.55 -9.62 6.00
C THR A 108 -2.71 -8.11 6.02
N PHE A 109 -3.33 -7.56 4.98
CA PHE A 109 -3.57 -6.12 4.80
C PHE A 109 -5.05 -5.83 4.99
N ALA A 110 -5.37 -4.99 5.97
CA ALA A 110 -6.75 -4.62 6.28
C ALA A 110 -6.95 -3.11 6.30
N ARG A 111 -8.16 -2.66 5.97
CA ARG A 111 -8.55 -1.25 6.13
C ARG A 111 -8.60 -0.89 7.61
N SER A 112 -7.91 0.17 8.01
CA SER A 112 -7.72 0.51 9.43
C SER A 112 -9.00 0.92 10.17
N TRP A 113 -10.03 1.37 9.45
CA TRP A 113 -11.29 1.85 10.03
C TRP A 113 -12.45 0.85 9.91
N THR A 114 -12.34 -0.21 9.11
CA THR A 114 -13.34 -1.30 9.05
C THR A 114 -12.83 -2.62 9.59
N GLY A 115 -11.51 -2.85 9.54
CA GLY A 115 -10.90 -4.16 9.77
C GLY A 115 -11.14 -5.16 8.62
N GLU A 116 -11.64 -4.69 7.48
CA GLU A 116 -11.85 -5.49 6.28
C GLU A 116 -10.50 -5.91 5.69
N VAL A 117 -10.31 -7.22 5.49
CA VAL A 117 -9.12 -7.78 4.85
C VAL A 117 -9.25 -7.63 3.34
N VAL A 118 -8.31 -6.93 2.74
CA VAL A 118 -8.29 -6.66 1.28
C VAL A 118 -7.28 -7.56 0.57
N TYR A 119 -6.12 -7.78 1.18
CA TYR A 119 -5.07 -8.62 0.62
C TYR A 119 -4.48 -9.54 1.68
N ASN A 120 -4.00 -10.70 1.24
CA ASN A 120 -2.95 -11.42 1.92
C ASN A 120 -1.79 -11.65 0.94
N CYS A 121 -0.59 -11.84 1.47
CA CYS A 121 0.49 -12.45 0.70
C CYS A 121 1.27 -13.45 1.54
N ASP A 122 1.81 -14.48 0.89
CA ASP A 122 2.70 -15.45 1.51
C ASP A 122 4.14 -14.93 1.35
N ILE A 123 4.90 -14.94 2.44
CA ILE A 123 6.27 -14.44 2.49
C ILE A 123 7.21 -15.47 3.13
N VAL A 124 8.34 -15.72 2.48
CA VAL A 124 9.36 -16.66 2.96
C VAL A 124 10.68 -15.94 3.11
N HIS A 125 11.34 -16.12 4.25
CA HIS A 125 12.71 -15.64 4.44
C HIS A 125 13.70 -16.71 3.98
N HIS A 126 14.46 -16.44 2.91
CA HIS A 126 15.56 -17.31 2.50
C HIS A 126 16.70 -16.53 1.84
N ASN A 127 17.94 -17.00 2.02
CA ASN A 127 19.14 -16.41 1.40
C ASN A 127 19.31 -14.88 1.64
N GLY A 128 18.82 -14.37 2.77
CA GLY A 128 18.90 -12.93 3.11
C GLY A 128 17.84 -12.05 2.44
N ASN A 129 16.83 -12.65 1.82
CA ASN A 129 15.69 -11.94 1.22
C ASN A 129 14.37 -12.46 1.81
N TYR A 130 13.37 -11.58 1.80
CA TYR A 130 11.97 -11.95 1.92
C TYR A 130 11.36 -12.05 0.53
N ASP A 131 10.89 -13.24 0.18
CA ASP A 131 10.33 -13.54 -1.12
C ASP A 131 8.81 -13.75 -1.00
N VAL A 132 8.06 -13.05 -1.84
CA VAL A 132 6.61 -13.13 -1.94
C VAL A 132 6.27 -13.89 -3.21
N SER A 133 5.60 -15.03 -3.04
CA SER A 133 5.20 -15.92 -4.14
C SER A 133 3.73 -15.78 -4.54
N THR A 134 2.92 -15.23 -3.63
CA THR A 134 1.48 -15.34 -3.71
C THR A 134 0.82 -14.07 -3.20
N ILE A 135 -0.16 -13.56 -3.94
CA ILE A 135 -1.11 -12.55 -3.46
C ILE A 135 -2.51 -13.13 -3.52
N VAL A 136 -3.26 -12.99 -2.44
CA VAL A 136 -4.66 -13.37 -2.35
C VAL A 136 -5.51 -12.11 -2.19
N LEU A 137 -6.52 -11.97 -3.05
CA LEU A 137 -7.40 -10.82 -3.15
C LEU A 137 -8.82 -11.26 -3.53
N SER A 138 -9.80 -10.37 -3.43
CA SER A 138 -11.16 -10.67 -3.92
C SER A 138 -11.19 -10.68 -5.44
N GLU A 139 -11.87 -11.65 -6.05
CA GLU A 139 -12.15 -11.63 -7.49
C GLU A 139 -12.90 -10.37 -7.92
N SER A 140 -13.77 -9.85 -7.05
CA SER A 140 -14.64 -8.70 -7.32
C SER A 140 -13.92 -7.37 -7.56
N ILE A 141 -12.65 -7.27 -7.16
CA ILE A 141 -11.84 -6.05 -7.35
C ILE A 141 -10.89 -6.15 -8.54
N ILE A 142 -10.84 -7.29 -9.24
CA ILE A 142 -9.98 -7.48 -10.39
C ILE A 142 -10.58 -6.76 -11.59
N ASP A 143 -9.79 -5.87 -12.17
CA ASP A 143 -10.08 -5.28 -13.47
C ASP A 143 -9.32 -6.07 -14.55
N GLU A 144 -10.06 -6.69 -15.47
CA GLU A 144 -9.49 -7.47 -16.58
C GLU A 144 -8.59 -6.62 -17.50
N SER A 145 -8.78 -5.30 -17.55
CA SER A 145 -7.95 -4.39 -18.34
C SER A 145 -6.59 -4.08 -17.71
N ASP A 146 -6.41 -4.36 -16.42
CA ASP A 146 -5.18 -4.11 -15.67
C ASP A 146 -5.06 -5.09 -14.49
N ILE A 147 -4.97 -6.37 -14.82
CA ILE A 147 -4.95 -7.47 -13.85
C ILE A 147 -3.81 -7.34 -12.82
N TYR A 148 -2.73 -6.61 -13.14
CA TYR A 148 -1.57 -6.45 -12.26
C TYR A 148 -1.62 -5.22 -11.36
N TYR A 149 -2.64 -4.37 -11.47
CA TYR A 149 -2.79 -3.19 -10.62
C TYR A 149 -2.62 -3.53 -9.13
N HIS A 150 -3.33 -4.55 -8.65
CA HIS A 150 -3.31 -4.94 -7.24
C HIS A 150 -1.99 -5.57 -6.81
N VAL A 151 -1.25 -6.20 -7.72
CA VAL A 151 0.11 -6.67 -7.44
C VAL A 151 1.02 -5.48 -7.12
N HIS A 152 0.94 -4.41 -7.91
CA HIS A 152 1.70 -3.18 -7.64
C HIS A 152 1.19 -2.44 -6.40
N VAL A 153 -0.09 -2.52 -6.05
CA VAL A 153 -0.62 -2.00 -4.79
C VAL A 153 0.01 -2.72 -3.60
N VAL A 154 0.03 -4.05 -3.61
CA VAL A 154 0.65 -4.83 -2.52
C VAL A 154 2.16 -4.56 -2.45
N ASN A 155 2.85 -4.49 -3.59
CA ASN A 155 4.28 -4.13 -3.62
C ASN A 155 4.52 -2.75 -3.00
N TYR A 156 3.70 -1.77 -3.35
CA TYR A 156 3.73 -0.44 -2.72
C TYR A 156 3.50 -0.52 -1.21
N LEU A 157 2.50 -1.28 -0.73
CA LEU A 157 2.22 -1.42 0.70
C LEU A 157 3.38 -2.09 1.45
N LEU A 158 4.01 -3.10 0.86
CA LEU A 158 5.20 -3.74 1.42
C LEU A 158 6.36 -2.75 1.55
N PHE A 159 6.72 -2.02 0.48
CA PHE A 159 7.77 -1.00 0.58
C PHE A 159 7.41 0.10 1.59
N SER A 160 6.25 0.74 1.42
CA SER A 160 5.92 1.97 2.13
C SER A 160 5.47 1.77 3.57
N HIS A 161 4.75 0.69 3.87
CA HIS A 161 4.18 0.46 5.21
C HIS A 161 4.97 -0.59 6.00
N VAL A 162 5.45 -1.66 5.35
CA VAL A 162 6.18 -2.73 6.05
C VAL A 162 7.67 -2.37 6.18
N PHE A 163 8.32 -1.98 5.09
CA PHE A 163 9.76 -1.67 5.06
C PHE A 163 10.10 -0.18 5.24
N ASP A 164 9.09 0.69 5.33
CA ASP A 164 9.22 2.15 5.48
C ASP A 164 10.11 2.83 4.43
N VAL A 165 10.03 2.33 3.19
CA VAL A 165 10.71 2.86 2.01
C VAL A 165 9.73 3.73 1.21
N VAL A 166 10.14 4.96 0.89
CA VAL A 166 9.37 5.82 -0.02
C VAL A 166 9.31 5.14 -1.40
N TYR A 167 8.10 4.89 -1.89
CA TYR A 167 7.84 4.21 -3.15
C TYR A 167 6.56 4.76 -3.76
N PRO A 168 6.46 4.99 -5.08
CA PRO A 168 5.23 5.45 -5.70
C PRO A 168 4.20 4.32 -5.79
N HIS A 169 2.94 4.64 -5.50
CA HIS A 169 1.83 3.70 -5.68
C HIS A 169 1.37 3.70 -7.14
N PRO A 170 0.77 2.60 -7.65
CA PRO A 170 0.21 2.59 -8.99
C PRO A 170 -1.04 3.46 -9.07
N LEU A 171 -1.27 4.03 -10.25
CA LEU A 171 -2.54 4.58 -10.71
C LEU A 171 -3.22 3.56 -11.64
N PRO A 172 -4.57 3.45 -11.61
CA PRO A 172 -5.32 2.68 -12.61
C PRO A 172 -4.99 3.14 -14.04
N LEU A 173 -4.88 2.20 -15.00
CA LEU A 173 -4.54 2.52 -16.40
C LEU A 173 -5.76 2.88 -17.27
N ASN A 174 -6.95 2.54 -16.82
CA ASN A 174 -8.19 2.50 -17.60
C ASN A 174 -8.97 3.83 -17.58
N GLU A 175 -8.57 4.79 -16.76
CA GLU A 175 -9.29 6.05 -16.56
C GLU A 175 -8.42 7.24 -16.98
N ALA A 176 -9.04 8.22 -17.64
CA ALA A 176 -8.43 9.54 -17.80
C ALA A 176 -8.53 10.24 -16.45
N ILE A 177 -7.51 10.06 -15.61
CA ILE A 177 -7.47 10.63 -14.27
C ILE A 177 -6.82 12.02 -14.35
N ASP A 178 -7.53 13.05 -13.91
CA ASP A 178 -6.95 14.38 -13.77
C ASP A 178 -6.11 14.51 -12.48
N GLU A 179 -5.38 15.60 -12.33
CA GLU A 179 -4.46 15.78 -11.21
C GLU A 179 -5.18 15.85 -9.85
N ASP A 180 -6.39 16.40 -9.78
CA ASP A 180 -7.18 16.47 -8.55
C ASP A 180 -7.71 15.08 -8.17
N ASP A 181 -8.15 14.29 -9.15
CA ASP A 181 -8.56 12.91 -8.95
C ASP A 181 -7.39 12.03 -8.50
N ILE A 182 -6.18 12.23 -9.05
CA ILE A 182 -4.97 11.55 -8.56
C ILE A 182 -4.76 11.87 -7.08
N LEU A 183 -4.74 13.15 -6.70
CA LEU A 183 -4.52 13.57 -5.31
C LEU A 183 -5.53 12.95 -4.35
N MET A 184 -6.82 13.03 -4.70
CA MET A 184 -7.90 12.56 -3.84
C MET A 184 -7.94 11.04 -3.74
N SER A 185 -7.75 10.32 -4.85
CA SER A 185 -7.71 8.85 -4.87
C SER A 185 -6.47 8.29 -4.17
N SER A 186 -5.30 8.93 -4.33
CA SER A 186 -4.07 8.63 -3.58
C SER A 186 -4.32 8.72 -2.08
N PHE A 187 -4.90 9.83 -1.61
CA PHE A 187 -5.17 10.01 -0.20
C PHE A 187 -6.25 9.07 0.32
N ALA A 188 -7.32 8.84 -0.44
CA ALA A 188 -8.37 7.90 -0.05
C ALA A 188 -7.83 6.47 0.11
N SER A 189 -6.93 6.06 -0.79
CA SER A 189 -6.40 4.69 -0.83
C SER A 189 -5.24 4.46 0.14
N PHE A 190 -4.34 5.44 0.27
CA PHE A 190 -3.04 5.28 0.95
C PHE A 190 -2.75 6.36 1.99
N GLY A 191 -3.56 7.42 2.03
CA GLY A 191 -3.52 8.45 3.05
C GLY A 191 -2.16 9.13 3.16
N ARG A 192 -1.66 9.25 4.40
CA ARG A 192 -0.42 9.97 4.71
C ARG A 192 0.84 9.38 4.07
N LYS A 193 0.82 8.14 3.59
CA LYS A 193 1.96 7.50 2.89
C LYS A 193 1.85 7.58 1.35
N GLY A 194 0.73 8.04 0.80
CA GLY A 194 0.50 8.17 -0.64
C GLY A 194 1.20 9.37 -1.26
N TRP A 195 2.54 9.43 -1.18
CA TRP A 195 3.32 10.62 -1.57
C TRP A 195 3.56 10.76 -3.06
N PHE A 196 3.68 9.64 -3.76
CA PHE A 196 3.97 9.63 -5.18
C PHE A 196 3.08 8.60 -5.87
N ALA A 197 2.57 8.95 -7.04
CA ALA A 197 1.73 8.10 -7.85
C ALA A 197 2.38 7.86 -9.22
N THR A 198 2.12 6.73 -9.88
CA THR A 198 2.63 6.48 -11.23
C THR A 198 1.70 5.64 -12.08
N LEU A 199 1.65 5.95 -13.38
CA LEU A 199 1.01 5.11 -14.39
C LEU A 199 1.92 3.95 -14.82
N GLU A 200 3.23 4.02 -14.55
CA GLU A 200 4.17 2.99 -14.97
C GLU A 200 4.11 1.77 -14.05
N ARG A 201 4.06 0.59 -14.64
CA ARG A 201 4.22 -0.69 -13.92
C ARG A 201 5.72 -0.95 -13.80
N PHE A 202 6.31 -0.65 -12.65
CA PHE A 202 7.75 -0.67 -12.44
C PHE A 202 8.14 -1.43 -11.16
N GLY A 203 9.43 -1.79 -11.07
CA GLY A 203 9.96 -2.73 -10.08
C GLY A 203 10.01 -4.16 -10.64
N GLU A 204 10.84 -5.01 -10.03
CA GLU A 204 10.92 -6.45 -10.36
C GLU A 204 9.70 -7.17 -9.80
N VAL A 205 8.54 -6.86 -10.37
CA VAL A 205 7.28 -7.52 -10.09
C VAL A 205 6.89 -8.23 -11.38
N SER A 206 6.92 -9.56 -11.35
CA SER A 206 6.41 -10.38 -12.45
C SER A 206 5.35 -11.32 -11.90
N ALA A 207 4.32 -11.57 -12.70
CA ALA A 207 3.41 -12.68 -12.49
C ALA A 207 3.80 -13.80 -13.44
N GLU A 208 3.71 -15.03 -12.96
CA GLU A 208 3.92 -16.23 -13.78
C GLU A 208 2.62 -16.68 -14.47
#